data_AF-A0A6P3YB41-F1
#
_entry.id   AF-A0A6P3YB41-F1
#
_cell.length_a   1.000
_cell.length_b   1.000
_cell.length_c   1.000
_cell.angle_alpha   90.00
_cell.angle_beta   90.00
_cell.angle_gamma   90.00
#
_symmetry.space_group_name_H-M   'P 1'
#
loop_
_entity.id
_entity.type
_entity.pdbx_description
1 polymer ?
#
loop_
_entity_poly.entity_id
_entity_poly.type
_entity_poly.pdbx_seq_one_letter_code
_entity_poly.pdbx_strand_id
1 'polypeptide(L)'
;MVSAKTYKMIQAETCITRDKITRYRGILKLYARDKKLQLLQATKLKSTVSRKLASLEVDVRKHREIVGKDLSEGGKKLTYPGADCGKFCLAISQLQASEIYAAIFHNSDIMRQLLNKLYYEKNKKLKHAIELQLEYSDLSNECKEENGGTLQLHCEQQQFVAQLQRSISKYNTAKAIRSIYLSILHILQKDAMFFDTLLNMLKEDQFSQCKAMLRMTVMGQLATENLDDVRQKYKRMTGIILRNMRIREQTLNSVRCQVQDLWSCALSLVRVESDTVFSRKDIADELSSADEVLEKQLISLENICDRIKETLLVRSYHDLLSSYKAQECEILEQIEIEKKREKDLKELKKIRGELFTNIRAALQNINMMLLCVRQSDTKDTTKKKDVGKDVMLKKESNYDQEDTELELESLAELEEVDTDVLVLLAKITRKISILYNMSNFDLKKEKEYKARYFYQTYVSDYNSNWILGSIEGKELRIGLYVEHEMIDATVPTRDDVKFRSRQIIEAHI
;
A
#
# COMPACT_ATOMS: atom_id res chain seq x y z
N MET A 1 -12.58 16.92 -14.63
CA MET A 1 -13.77 16.20 -14.07
C MET A 1 -13.48 15.27 -12.88
N VAL A 2 -12.24 14.82 -12.64
CA VAL A 2 -11.92 13.89 -11.54
C VAL A 2 -11.76 14.57 -10.16
N SER A 3 -11.46 15.88 -10.11
CA SER A 3 -11.34 16.66 -8.87
C SER A 3 -12.69 16.92 -8.15
N ALA A 4 -13.75 17.25 -8.90
CA ALA A 4 -15.07 17.51 -8.31
C ALA A 4 -15.74 16.24 -7.72
N LYS A 5 -15.66 15.12 -8.46
CA LYS A 5 -15.15 13.83 -7.99
C LYS A 5 -15.03 13.56 -6.49
N THR A 6 -13.78 13.76 -6.06
CA THR A 6 -13.19 13.41 -4.78
C THR A 6 -13.60 14.39 -3.69
N TYR A 7 -13.77 15.68 -4.02
CA TYR A 7 -14.26 16.66 -3.06
C TYR A 7 -15.68 16.34 -2.56
N LYS A 8 -16.59 15.94 -3.47
CA LYS A 8 -17.95 15.50 -3.09
C LYS A 8 -17.94 14.23 -2.23
N MET A 9 -16.97 13.34 -2.44
CA MET A 9 -16.86 12.07 -1.70
C MET A 9 -16.38 12.30 -0.26
N ILE A 10 -15.40 13.18 -0.05
CA ILE A 10 -14.91 13.58 1.29
C ILE A 10 -16.00 14.34 2.07
N GLN A 11 -16.77 15.19 1.39
CA GLN A 11 -17.91 15.89 1.99
C GLN A 11 -19.03 14.92 2.39
N ALA A 12 -19.27 13.87 1.59
CA ALA A 12 -20.23 12.82 1.92
C ALA A 12 -19.77 11.99 3.14
N GLU A 13 -18.50 11.60 3.22
CA GLU A 13 -17.96 10.84 4.36
C GLU A 13 -17.95 11.64 5.68
N THR A 14 -17.62 12.93 5.62
CA THR A 14 -17.72 13.83 6.78
C THR A 14 -19.17 14.08 7.21
N CYS A 15 -20.12 14.04 6.27
CA CYS A 15 -21.54 14.08 6.60
C CYS A 15 -22.01 12.78 7.26
N ILE A 16 -21.59 11.61 6.74
CA ILE A 16 -21.93 10.28 7.29
C ILE A 16 -21.36 10.09 8.71
N THR A 17 -20.14 10.55 8.97
CA THR A 17 -19.52 10.47 10.31
C THR A 17 -20.21 11.37 11.32
N ARG A 18 -20.58 12.60 10.93
CA ARG A 18 -21.40 13.50 11.75
C ARG A 18 -22.77 12.88 12.08
N ASP A 19 -23.37 12.21 11.10
CA ASP A 19 -24.67 11.55 11.24
C ASP A 19 -24.62 10.30 12.13
N LYS A 20 -23.51 9.55 12.10
CA LYS A 20 -23.27 8.44 13.04
C LYS A 20 -23.15 8.96 14.48
N ILE A 21 -22.42 10.07 14.70
CA ILE A 21 -22.24 10.65 16.04
C ILE A 21 -23.57 11.17 16.61
N THR A 22 -24.42 11.81 15.80
CA THR A 22 -25.76 12.24 16.23
C THR A 22 -26.66 11.05 16.56
N ARG A 23 -26.61 9.96 15.77
CA ARG A 23 -27.31 8.70 16.10
C ARG A 23 -26.86 8.09 17.41
N TYR A 24 -25.55 8.01 17.67
CA TYR A 24 -25.03 7.51 18.96
C TYR A 24 -25.45 8.40 20.14
N ARG A 25 -25.45 9.72 19.98
CA ARG A 25 -26.00 10.63 21.01
C ARG A 25 -27.50 10.41 21.24
N GLY A 26 -28.27 10.13 20.19
CA GLY A 26 -29.68 9.78 20.29
C GLY A 26 -29.91 8.50 21.10
N ILE A 27 -29.15 7.44 20.80
CA ILE A 27 -29.20 6.16 21.53
C ILE A 27 -28.85 6.36 23.02
N LEU A 28 -27.82 7.15 23.33
CA LEU A 28 -27.45 7.44 24.72
C LEU A 28 -28.54 8.20 25.47
N LYS A 29 -29.23 9.15 24.83
CA LYS A 29 -30.38 9.85 25.42
C LYS A 29 -31.58 8.93 25.64
N LEU A 30 -31.85 8.01 24.70
CA LEU A 30 -32.88 6.98 24.85
C LEU A 30 -32.57 6.05 26.02
N TYR A 31 -31.34 5.58 26.13
CA TYR A 31 -30.89 4.74 27.24
C TYR A 31 -31.04 5.45 28.60
N ALA A 32 -30.66 6.74 28.68
CA ALA A 32 -30.85 7.54 29.89
C ALA A 32 -32.34 7.73 30.25
N ARG A 33 -33.22 7.88 29.25
CA ARG A 33 -34.67 7.96 29.45
C ARG A 33 -35.26 6.63 29.91
N ASP A 34 -34.83 5.53 29.32
CA ASP A 34 -35.31 4.20 29.66
C ASP A 34 -34.90 3.80 31.08
N LYS A 35 -33.67 4.11 31.48
CA LYS A 35 -33.21 3.95 32.87
C LYS A 35 -34.05 4.75 33.87
N LYS A 36 -34.49 5.97 33.52
CA LYS A 36 -35.41 6.76 34.35
C LYS A 36 -36.81 6.14 34.41
N LEU A 37 -37.32 5.60 33.30
CA LEU A 37 -38.61 4.91 33.25
C LEU A 37 -38.61 3.63 34.09
N GLN A 38 -37.56 2.82 34.01
CA GLN A 38 -37.40 1.63 34.84
C GLN A 38 -37.40 1.98 36.34
N LEU A 39 -36.72 3.07 36.73
CA LEU A 39 -36.72 3.53 38.11
C LEU A 39 -38.11 4.01 38.57
N LEU A 40 -38.85 4.71 37.71
CA LEU A 40 -40.25 5.09 37.98
C LEU A 40 -41.18 3.88 38.09
N GLN A 41 -41.01 2.87 37.24
CA GLN A 41 -41.79 1.62 37.32
C GLN A 41 -41.46 0.86 38.62
N ALA A 42 -40.18 0.76 38.99
CA ALA A 42 -39.75 0.11 40.22
C ALA A 42 -40.31 0.82 41.48
N THR A 43 -40.29 2.16 41.50
CA THR A 43 -40.88 2.93 42.61
C THR A 43 -42.40 2.78 42.68
N LYS A 44 -43.10 2.77 41.53
CA LYS A 44 -44.55 2.50 41.48
C LYS A 44 -44.87 1.10 41.97
N LEU A 45 -44.11 0.09 41.56
CA LEU A 45 -44.26 -1.30 41.99
C LEU A 45 -44.05 -1.41 43.50
N LYS A 46 -42.96 -0.82 44.02
CA LYS A 46 -42.69 -0.75 45.47
C LYS A 46 -43.85 -0.14 46.24
N SER A 47 -44.40 1.00 45.80
CA SER A 47 -45.56 1.64 46.45
C SER A 47 -46.83 0.78 46.43
N THR A 48 -46.99 -0.04 45.39
CA THR A 48 -48.15 -0.92 45.22
C THR A 48 -48.02 -2.15 46.12
N VAL A 49 -46.82 -2.73 46.18
CA VAL A 49 -46.49 -3.85 47.09
C VAL A 49 -46.61 -3.40 48.54
N SER A 50 -46.10 -2.21 48.90
CA SER A 50 -46.24 -1.67 50.26
C SER A 50 -47.70 -1.46 50.66
N ARG A 51 -48.56 -0.98 49.74
CA ARG A 51 -50.01 -0.87 49.99
C ARG A 51 -50.68 -2.23 50.18
N LYS A 52 -50.33 -3.24 49.36
CA LYS A 52 -50.84 -4.60 49.51
C LYS A 52 -50.37 -5.27 50.80
N LEU A 53 -49.12 -5.02 51.22
CA LEU A 53 -48.61 -5.50 52.51
C LEU A 53 -49.34 -4.86 53.68
N ALA A 54 -49.60 -3.55 53.63
CA ALA A 54 -50.37 -2.86 54.66
C ALA A 54 -51.82 -3.35 54.75
N SER A 55 -52.48 -3.65 53.61
CA SER A 55 -53.82 -4.25 53.65
C SER A 55 -53.79 -5.67 54.22
N LEU A 56 -52.79 -6.47 53.85
CA LEU A 56 -52.62 -7.82 54.38
C LEU A 56 -52.37 -7.80 55.89
N GLU A 57 -51.60 -6.82 56.39
CA GLU A 57 -51.35 -6.65 57.82
C GLU A 57 -52.63 -6.33 58.61
N VAL A 58 -53.51 -5.50 58.04
CA VAL A 58 -54.82 -5.20 58.62
C VAL A 58 -55.71 -6.45 58.61
N ASP A 59 -55.71 -7.23 57.53
CA ASP A 59 -56.51 -8.46 57.44
C ASP A 59 -56.00 -9.53 58.41
N VAL A 60 -54.69 -9.70 58.56
CA VAL A 60 -54.09 -10.57 59.58
C VAL A 60 -54.47 -10.13 60.99
N ARG A 61 -54.52 -8.82 61.26
CA ARG A 61 -54.97 -8.28 62.54
C ARG A 61 -56.45 -8.59 62.80
N LYS A 62 -57.32 -8.41 61.80
CA LYS A 62 -58.73 -8.78 61.88
C LYS A 62 -58.93 -10.28 62.09
N HIS A 63 -58.18 -11.13 61.39
CA HIS A 63 -58.24 -12.58 61.60
C HIS A 63 -57.76 -12.99 62.99
N ARG A 64 -56.74 -12.33 63.54
CA ARG A 64 -56.32 -12.52 64.94
C ARG A 64 -57.40 -12.06 65.94
N GLU A 65 -58.12 -10.98 65.66
CA GLU A 65 -59.23 -10.51 66.48
C GLU A 65 -60.45 -11.45 66.42
N ILE A 66 -60.76 -12.02 65.26
CA ILE A 66 -61.82 -13.03 65.09
C ILE A 66 -61.48 -14.29 65.89
N VAL A 67 -60.27 -14.84 65.71
CA VAL A 67 -59.79 -16.01 66.46
C VAL A 67 -59.71 -15.70 67.97
N GLY A 68 -59.36 -14.49 68.37
CA GLY A 68 -59.34 -14.05 69.77
C GLY A 68 -60.73 -13.89 70.39
N LYS A 69 -61.73 -13.44 69.62
CA LYS A 69 -63.13 -13.30 70.08
C LYS A 69 -63.82 -14.66 70.18
N ASP A 70 -63.58 -15.56 69.23
CA ASP A 70 -64.13 -16.94 69.25
C ASP A 70 -63.59 -17.77 70.43
N LEU A 71 -62.46 -17.38 71.03
CA LEU A 71 -61.89 -17.99 72.24
C LEU A 71 -62.27 -17.26 73.54
N SER A 72 -62.70 -15.99 73.48
CA SER A 72 -62.96 -15.17 74.67
C SER A 72 -64.44 -15.00 75.01
N GLU A 73 -65.38 -15.23 74.08
CA GLU A 73 -66.81 -15.27 74.37
C GLU A 73 -67.32 -16.71 74.49
N GLY A 74 -67.31 -17.22 75.72
CA GLY A 74 -68.31 -18.17 76.21
C GLY A 74 -68.36 -19.54 75.53
N GLY A 75 -67.65 -20.50 76.12
CA GLY A 75 -67.78 -21.92 75.80
C GLY A 75 -69.23 -22.41 75.84
N LYS A 76 -69.84 -22.60 74.66
CA LYS A 76 -71.00 -23.46 74.49
C LYS A 76 -70.51 -24.84 74.09
N LYS A 77 -70.51 -25.71 75.11
CA LYS A 77 -70.32 -27.16 75.02
C LYS A 77 -71.09 -27.71 73.81
N LEU A 78 -70.41 -28.52 73.00
CA LEU A 78 -71.05 -29.45 72.09
C LEU A 78 -72.03 -30.30 72.91
N THR A 79 -73.33 -30.08 72.73
CA THR A 79 -74.36 -30.96 73.29
C THR A 79 -74.30 -32.28 72.54
N TYR A 80 -73.88 -33.34 73.25
CA TYR A 80 -73.96 -34.72 72.77
C TYR A 80 -75.42 -35.13 72.52
N PRO A 81 -75.74 -35.84 71.41
CA PRO A 81 -77.10 -36.25 71.05
C PRO A 81 -77.55 -37.52 71.81
N GLY A 82 -77.47 -37.49 73.15
CA GLY A 82 -77.88 -38.59 74.03
C GLY A 82 -79.10 -38.29 74.92
N ALA A 83 -79.67 -37.08 74.83
CA ALA A 83 -80.68 -36.60 75.77
C ALA A 83 -82.15 -36.92 75.39
N ASP A 84 -82.40 -37.48 74.21
CA ASP A 84 -83.77 -37.72 73.72
C ASP A 84 -84.40 -39.03 74.23
N CYS A 85 -83.62 -39.94 74.82
CA CYS A 85 -84.15 -41.20 75.37
C CYS A 85 -85.06 -40.99 76.60
N GLY A 86 -84.90 -39.88 77.34
CA GLY A 86 -85.69 -39.62 78.55
C GLY A 86 -87.17 -39.31 78.27
N LYS A 87 -87.48 -38.66 77.15
CA LYS A 87 -88.87 -38.38 76.74
C LYS A 87 -89.56 -39.62 76.17
N PHE A 88 -88.79 -40.52 75.54
CA PHE A 88 -89.30 -41.78 75.00
C PHE A 88 -89.72 -42.77 76.09
N CYS A 89 -88.93 -42.87 77.17
CA CYS A 89 -89.26 -43.73 78.30
C CYS A 89 -90.50 -43.26 79.09
N LEU A 90 -90.74 -41.95 79.18
CA LEU A 90 -91.90 -41.39 79.89
C LEU A 90 -93.23 -41.56 79.12
N ALA A 91 -93.19 -41.62 77.79
CA ALA A 91 -94.37 -41.86 76.96
C ALA A 91 -94.83 -43.33 76.96
N ILE A 92 -93.92 -44.26 77.24
CA ILE A 92 -94.15 -45.71 77.20
C ILE A 92 -94.67 -46.26 78.53
N SER A 93 -94.44 -45.56 79.64
CA SER A 93 -94.85 -45.96 81.00
C SER A 93 -96.37 -45.95 81.28
N GLN A 94 -97.20 -45.60 80.29
CA GLN A 94 -98.68 -45.54 80.44
C GLN A 94 -99.45 -46.58 79.61
N LEU A 95 -98.78 -47.47 78.86
CA LEU A 95 -99.41 -48.44 77.93
C LEU A 95 -99.21 -49.92 78.36
N GLN A 96 -100.09 -50.82 77.91
CA GLN A 96 -99.96 -52.27 78.15
C GLN A 96 -98.82 -52.89 77.32
N ALA A 97 -98.21 -53.98 77.81
CA ALA A 97 -96.98 -54.56 77.27
C ALA A 97 -96.99 -54.92 75.76
N SER A 98 -98.14 -55.22 75.18
CA SER A 98 -98.32 -55.47 73.74
C SER A 98 -98.23 -54.19 72.89
N GLU A 99 -98.69 -53.06 73.41
CA GLU A 99 -98.69 -51.76 72.73
C GLU A 99 -97.32 -51.09 72.82
N ILE A 100 -96.57 -51.35 73.90
CA ILE A 100 -95.17 -50.93 74.06
C ILE A 100 -94.30 -51.51 72.95
N TYR A 101 -94.48 -52.80 72.64
CA TYR A 101 -93.73 -53.46 71.56
C TYR A 101 -94.03 -52.80 70.21
N ALA A 102 -95.30 -52.56 69.88
CA ALA A 102 -95.68 -51.87 68.64
C ALA A 102 -95.13 -50.44 68.54
N ALA A 103 -95.13 -49.67 69.64
CA ALA A 103 -94.60 -48.31 69.69
C ALA A 103 -93.07 -48.26 69.53
N ILE A 104 -92.34 -49.22 70.13
CA ILE A 104 -90.89 -49.35 69.97
C ILE A 104 -90.55 -49.70 68.51
N PHE A 105 -91.27 -50.65 67.91
CA PHE A 105 -91.07 -51.02 66.50
C PHE A 105 -91.36 -49.83 65.57
N HIS A 106 -92.47 -49.12 65.77
CA HIS A 106 -92.79 -47.96 64.96
C HIS A 106 -91.77 -46.83 65.08
N ASN A 107 -91.29 -46.54 66.29
CA ASN A 107 -90.21 -45.56 66.46
C ASN A 107 -88.89 -46.04 65.85
N SER A 108 -88.58 -47.34 65.96
CA SER A 108 -87.39 -47.91 65.31
C SER A 108 -87.45 -47.79 63.79
N ASP A 109 -88.63 -47.94 63.18
CA ASP A 109 -88.84 -47.76 61.75
C ASP A 109 -88.71 -46.30 61.33
N ILE A 110 -89.25 -45.35 62.12
CA ILE A 110 -89.11 -43.90 61.87
C ILE A 110 -87.63 -43.49 61.96
N MET A 111 -86.92 -43.95 63.00
CA MET A 111 -85.49 -43.66 63.16
C MET A 111 -84.65 -44.29 62.05
N ARG A 112 -85.03 -45.47 61.55
CA ARG A 112 -84.38 -46.13 60.41
C ARG A 112 -84.62 -45.35 59.11
N GLN A 113 -85.81 -44.80 58.89
CA GLN A 113 -86.10 -43.94 57.74
C GLN A 113 -85.32 -42.62 57.82
N LEU A 114 -85.22 -42.00 58.99
CA LEU A 114 -84.42 -40.79 59.21
C LEU A 114 -82.93 -41.06 58.94
N LEU A 115 -82.43 -42.19 59.41
CA LEU A 115 -81.05 -42.63 59.18
C LEU A 115 -80.78 -42.86 57.69
N ASN A 116 -81.69 -43.51 56.97
CA ASN A 116 -81.58 -43.70 55.51
C ASN A 116 -81.54 -42.36 54.76
N LYS A 117 -82.34 -41.38 55.19
CA LYS A 117 -82.32 -40.02 54.61
C LYS A 117 -80.98 -39.31 54.85
N LEU A 118 -80.40 -39.46 56.05
CA LEU A 118 -79.08 -38.91 56.36
C LEU A 118 -77.96 -39.59 55.56
N TYR A 119 -78.02 -40.92 55.38
CA TYR A 119 -77.07 -41.63 54.52
C TYR A 119 -77.14 -41.18 53.06
N TYR A 120 -78.35 -40.95 52.55
CA TYR A 120 -78.53 -40.42 51.20
C TYR A 120 -77.90 -39.03 51.04
N GLU A 121 -78.18 -38.10 51.96
CA GLU A 121 -77.60 -36.75 51.94
C GLU A 121 -76.07 -36.77 52.09
N LYS A 122 -75.53 -37.63 52.96
CA LYS A 122 -74.08 -37.84 53.09
C LYS A 122 -73.47 -38.29 51.77
N ASN A 123 -74.06 -39.30 51.12
CA ASN A 123 -73.56 -39.82 49.86
C ASN A 123 -73.66 -38.80 48.72
N LYS A 124 -74.72 -37.98 48.71
CA LYS A 124 -74.88 -36.88 47.76
C LYS A 124 -73.77 -35.83 47.91
N LYS A 125 -73.47 -35.41 49.14
CA LYS A 125 -72.39 -34.45 49.41
C LYS A 125 -71.00 -35.04 49.12
N LEU A 126 -70.80 -36.33 49.38
CA LEU A 126 -69.55 -37.02 49.06
C LEU A 126 -69.28 -37.01 47.54
N LYS A 127 -70.29 -37.33 46.73
CA LYS A 127 -70.17 -37.27 45.26
C LYS A 127 -69.77 -35.87 44.79
N HIS A 128 -70.42 -34.85 45.34
CA HIS A 128 -70.13 -33.46 44.96
C HIS A 128 -68.72 -33.01 45.40
N ALA A 129 -68.23 -33.49 46.55
CA ALA A 129 -66.86 -33.23 46.99
C ALA A 129 -65.82 -33.89 46.06
N ILE A 130 -66.11 -35.11 45.57
CA ILE A 130 -65.25 -35.80 44.61
C ILE A 130 -65.22 -35.04 43.27
N GLU A 131 -66.37 -34.58 42.79
CA GLU A 131 -66.46 -33.75 41.57
C GLU A 131 -65.60 -32.48 41.67
N LEU A 132 -65.73 -31.73 42.77
CA LEU A 132 -64.92 -30.53 43.02
C LEU A 132 -63.42 -30.83 43.12
N GLN A 133 -63.05 -32.00 43.65
CA GLN A 133 -61.65 -32.41 43.76
C GLN A 133 -61.04 -32.79 42.39
N LEU A 134 -61.86 -33.36 41.50
CA LEU A 134 -61.48 -33.61 40.11
C LEU A 134 -61.32 -32.29 39.35
N GLU A 135 -62.29 -31.37 39.42
CA GLU A 135 -62.18 -30.04 38.79
C GLU A 135 -60.95 -29.26 39.28
N TYR A 136 -60.67 -29.30 40.58
CA TYR A 136 -59.46 -28.68 41.13
C TYR A 136 -58.18 -29.32 40.58
N SER A 137 -58.17 -30.64 40.38
CA SER A 137 -57.02 -31.35 39.84
C SER A 137 -56.80 -31.02 38.36
N ASP A 138 -57.88 -30.93 37.59
CA ASP A 138 -57.85 -30.57 36.17
C ASP A 138 -57.35 -29.13 36.00
N LEU A 139 -57.92 -28.17 36.74
CA LEU A 139 -57.46 -26.77 36.76
C LEU A 139 -56.00 -26.66 37.24
N SER A 140 -55.59 -27.45 38.22
CA SER A 140 -54.20 -27.46 38.69
C SER A 140 -53.23 -28.02 37.66
N ASN A 141 -53.66 -28.96 36.81
CA ASN A 141 -52.82 -29.53 35.75
C ASN A 141 -52.72 -28.56 34.57
N GLU A 142 -53.83 -27.95 34.17
CA GLU A 142 -53.87 -26.91 33.13
C GLU A 142 -52.98 -25.71 33.51
N CYS A 143 -53.02 -25.27 34.78
CA CYS A 143 -52.14 -24.21 35.27
C CYS A 143 -50.65 -24.59 35.29
N LYS A 144 -50.30 -25.88 35.46
CA LYS A 144 -48.90 -26.36 35.41
C LYS A 144 -48.38 -26.42 33.98
N GLU A 145 -49.22 -26.76 33.03
CA GLU A 145 -48.88 -26.76 31.60
C GLU A 145 -48.72 -25.34 31.06
N GLU A 146 -49.53 -24.39 31.52
CA GLU A 146 -49.50 -23.00 31.03
C GLU A 146 -48.42 -22.11 31.68
N ASN A 147 -48.06 -22.29 32.96
CA ASN A 147 -47.27 -21.27 33.69
C ASN A 147 -45.88 -21.69 34.21
N GLY A 148 -45.45 -22.94 34.07
CA GLY A 148 -44.39 -23.46 34.96
C GLY A 148 -42.96 -23.61 34.42
N GLY A 149 -42.75 -24.46 33.42
CA GLY A 149 -41.41 -25.04 33.17
C GLY A 149 -40.86 -24.91 31.75
N THR A 150 -41.73 -24.87 30.75
CA THR A 150 -41.33 -25.06 29.35
C THR A 150 -40.70 -23.79 28.74
N LEU A 151 -41.20 -22.61 29.12
CA LEU A 151 -40.68 -21.33 28.63
C LEU A 151 -39.30 -20.99 29.19
N GLN A 152 -39.03 -21.30 30.47
CA GLN A 152 -37.76 -20.96 31.11
C GLN A 152 -36.61 -21.85 30.63
N LEU A 153 -36.85 -23.16 30.48
CA LEU A 153 -35.90 -24.09 29.85
C LEU A 153 -35.60 -23.71 28.39
N HIS A 154 -36.61 -23.28 27.64
CA HIS A 154 -36.43 -22.85 26.25
C HIS A 154 -35.61 -21.55 26.16
N CYS A 155 -35.81 -20.59 27.05
CA CYS A 155 -34.98 -19.37 27.12
C CYS A 155 -33.52 -19.67 27.49
N GLU A 156 -33.28 -20.57 28.45
CA GLU A 156 -31.92 -20.98 28.83
C GLU A 156 -31.22 -21.75 27.71
N GLN A 157 -31.93 -22.68 27.06
CA GLN A 157 -31.43 -23.38 25.87
C GLN A 157 -31.10 -22.41 24.74
N GLN A 158 -31.95 -21.41 24.50
CA GLN A 158 -31.69 -20.40 23.47
C GLN A 158 -30.51 -19.50 23.82
N GLN A 159 -30.29 -19.21 25.10
CA GLN A 159 -29.08 -18.51 25.57
C GLN A 159 -27.81 -19.34 25.34
N PHE A 160 -27.84 -20.64 25.66
CA PHE A 160 -26.72 -21.54 25.40
C PHE A 160 -26.41 -21.69 23.91
N VAL A 161 -27.44 -21.82 23.07
CA VAL A 161 -27.29 -21.86 21.60
C VAL A 161 -26.68 -20.55 21.09
N ALA A 162 -27.13 -19.39 21.58
CA ALA A 162 -26.56 -18.10 21.19
C ALA A 162 -25.09 -17.95 21.64
N GLN A 163 -24.74 -18.44 22.82
CA GLN A 163 -23.35 -18.46 23.30
C GLN A 163 -22.46 -19.38 22.46
N LEU A 164 -22.96 -20.56 22.12
CA LEU A 164 -22.27 -21.52 21.25
C LEU A 164 -22.08 -20.96 19.83
N GLN A 165 -23.11 -20.36 19.24
CA GLN A 165 -22.99 -19.70 17.95
C GLN A 165 -21.97 -18.56 18.00
N ARG A 166 -21.96 -17.77 19.08
CA ARG A 166 -20.97 -16.71 19.27
C ARG A 166 -19.55 -17.25 19.40
N SER A 167 -19.34 -18.39 20.06
CA SER A 167 -18.01 -19.01 20.16
C SER A 167 -17.57 -19.60 18.82
N ILE A 168 -18.48 -20.22 18.05
CA ILE A 168 -18.21 -20.71 16.70
C ILE A 168 -17.85 -19.56 15.76
N SER A 169 -18.59 -18.45 15.78
CA SER A 169 -18.24 -17.26 14.98
C SER A 169 -16.87 -16.72 15.35
N LYS A 170 -16.53 -16.64 16.66
CA LYS A 170 -15.19 -16.24 17.13
C LYS A 170 -14.11 -17.18 16.60
N TYR A 171 -14.32 -18.50 16.70
CA TYR A 171 -13.39 -19.49 16.19
C TYR A 171 -13.18 -19.35 14.67
N ASN A 172 -14.26 -19.20 13.90
CA ASN A 172 -14.18 -19.02 12.45
C ASN A 172 -13.46 -17.73 12.08
N THR A 173 -13.72 -16.63 12.79
CA THR A 173 -12.96 -15.38 12.59
C THR A 173 -11.48 -15.56 12.92
N ALA A 174 -11.15 -16.28 14.01
CA ALA A 174 -9.76 -16.56 14.36
C ALA A 174 -9.07 -17.46 13.33
N LYS A 175 -9.78 -18.44 12.77
CA LYS A 175 -9.29 -19.31 11.68
C LYS A 175 -8.99 -18.49 10.43
N ALA A 176 -9.87 -17.57 10.04
CA ALA A 176 -9.66 -16.67 8.90
C ALA A 176 -8.49 -15.70 9.14
N ILE A 177 -8.37 -15.14 10.35
CA ILE A 177 -7.24 -14.30 10.73
C ILE A 177 -5.93 -15.10 10.64
N ARG A 178 -5.91 -16.34 11.13
CA ARG A 178 -4.74 -17.22 11.04
C ARG A 178 -4.35 -17.51 9.59
N SER A 179 -5.31 -17.79 8.70
CA SER A 179 -4.99 -18.00 7.28
C SER A 179 -4.38 -16.76 6.64
N ILE A 180 -4.91 -15.57 6.95
CA ILE A 180 -4.34 -14.30 6.47
C ILE A 180 -2.90 -14.11 6.97
N TYR A 181 -2.65 -14.34 8.27
CA TYR A 181 -1.30 -14.24 8.81
C TYR A 181 -0.32 -15.24 8.18
N LEU A 182 -0.77 -16.45 7.86
CA LEU A 182 0.05 -17.42 7.13
C LEU A 182 0.38 -16.94 5.72
N SER A 183 -0.57 -16.32 5.02
CA SER A 183 -0.32 -15.70 3.71
C SER A 183 0.68 -14.56 3.80
N ILE A 184 0.55 -13.68 4.81
CA ILE A 184 1.49 -12.58 5.06
C ILE A 184 2.89 -13.13 5.35
N LEU A 185 2.99 -14.14 6.22
CA LEU A 185 4.27 -14.77 6.56
C LEU A 185 4.95 -15.36 5.32
N HIS A 186 4.18 -16.03 4.45
CA HIS A 186 4.71 -16.59 3.21
C HIS A 186 5.18 -15.50 2.24
N ILE A 187 4.49 -14.36 2.15
CA ILE A 187 4.95 -13.20 1.36
C ILE A 187 6.26 -12.66 1.94
N LEU A 188 6.33 -12.44 3.26
CA LEU A 188 7.54 -11.95 3.91
C LEU A 188 8.73 -12.90 3.74
N GLN A 189 8.51 -14.21 3.76
CA GLN A 189 9.55 -15.19 3.47
C GLN A 189 10.04 -15.10 2.03
N LYS A 190 9.14 -14.90 1.06
CA LYS A 190 9.53 -14.65 -0.32
C LYS A 190 10.35 -13.37 -0.46
N ASP A 191 9.88 -12.28 0.14
CA ASP A 191 10.58 -11.00 0.12
C ASP A 191 11.98 -11.12 0.74
N ALA A 192 12.12 -11.83 1.86
CA ALA A 192 13.42 -12.12 2.46
C ALA A 192 14.36 -12.85 1.50
N MET A 193 13.89 -13.91 0.82
CA MET A 193 14.68 -14.62 -0.19
C MET A 193 15.07 -13.70 -1.37
N PHE A 194 14.18 -12.80 -1.80
CA PHE A 194 14.49 -11.82 -2.84
C PHE A 194 15.55 -10.80 -2.39
N PHE A 195 15.47 -10.32 -1.15
CA PHE A 195 16.48 -9.40 -0.63
C PHE A 195 17.84 -10.08 -0.44
N ASP A 196 17.87 -11.33 0.01
CA ASP A 196 19.13 -12.08 0.15
C ASP A 196 19.79 -12.31 -1.21
N THR A 197 19.01 -12.68 -2.24
CA THR A 197 19.53 -12.84 -3.60
C THR A 197 20.03 -11.52 -4.18
N LEU A 198 19.30 -10.42 -3.98
CA LEU A 198 19.70 -9.09 -4.42
C LEU A 198 20.98 -8.61 -3.71
N LEU A 199 21.10 -8.85 -2.41
CA LEU A 199 22.31 -8.56 -1.64
C LEU A 199 23.52 -9.36 -2.12
N ASN A 200 23.33 -10.63 -2.46
CA ASN A 200 24.42 -11.46 -3.00
C ASN A 200 24.86 -10.98 -4.38
N MET A 201 23.92 -10.64 -5.28
CA MET A 201 24.24 -10.05 -6.59
C MET A 201 25.00 -8.73 -6.44
N LEU A 202 24.60 -7.86 -5.51
CA LEU A 202 25.31 -6.61 -5.21
C LEU A 202 26.73 -6.84 -4.70
N LYS A 203 26.94 -7.85 -3.85
CA LYS A 203 28.30 -8.20 -3.36
C LYS A 203 29.19 -8.71 -4.49
N GLU A 204 28.67 -9.54 -5.38
CA GLU A 204 29.41 -10.05 -6.55
C GLU A 204 29.76 -8.93 -7.53
N ASP A 205 28.81 -8.02 -7.77
CA ASP A 205 29.04 -6.84 -8.61
C ASP A 205 30.09 -5.91 -7.99
N GLN A 206 29.98 -5.63 -6.68
CA GLN A 206 30.99 -4.86 -5.96
C GLN A 206 32.40 -5.46 -6.11
N PHE A 207 32.53 -6.77 -5.94
CA PHE A 207 33.82 -7.46 -6.10
C PHE A 207 34.35 -7.33 -7.53
N SER A 208 33.47 -7.49 -8.52
CA SER A 208 33.80 -7.36 -9.94
C SER A 208 34.24 -5.93 -10.30
N GLN A 209 33.53 -4.92 -9.80
CA GLN A 209 33.88 -3.51 -9.96
C GLN A 209 35.22 -3.17 -9.28
N CYS A 210 35.46 -3.65 -8.05
CA CYS A 210 36.74 -3.46 -7.37
C CYS A 210 37.90 -4.07 -8.17
N LYS A 211 37.72 -5.28 -8.73
CA LYS A 211 38.71 -5.93 -9.59
C LYS A 211 38.97 -5.13 -10.87
N ALA A 212 37.93 -4.56 -11.48
CA ALA A 212 38.05 -3.70 -12.65
C ALA A 212 38.79 -2.39 -12.32
N MET A 213 38.47 -1.72 -11.22
CA MET A 213 39.17 -0.53 -10.74
C MET A 213 40.66 -0.82 -10.47
N LEU A 214 40.99 -1.96 -9.86
CA LEU A 214 42.38 -2.34 -9.62
C LEU A 214 43.14 -2.51 -10.95
N ARG A 215 42.54 -3.22 -11.92
CA ARG A 215 43.14 -3.36 -13.26
C ARG A 215 43.31 -2.02 -13.98
N MET A 216 42.31 -1.14 -13.92
CA MET A 216 42.39 0.22 -14.47
C MET A 216 43.50 1.03 -13.81
N THR A 217 43.68 0.89 -12.50
CA THR A 217 44.76 1.58 -11.75
C THR A 217 46.13 1.08 -12.19
N VAL A 218 46.31 -0.25 -12.29
CA VAL A 218 47.57 -0.85 -12.76
C VAL A 218 47.88 -0.42 -14.21
N MET A 219 46.89 -0.44 -15.09
CA MET A 219 47.07 0.04 -16.47
C MET A 219 47.37 1.54 -16.54
N GLY A 220 46.73 2.34 -15.69
CA GLY A 220 47.03 3.76 -15.55
C GLY A 220 48.47 4.01 -15.10
N GLN A 221 48.93 3.27 -14.10
CA GLN A 221 50.32 3.33 -13.62
C GLN A 221 51.33 2.98 -14.72
N LEU A 222 51.10 1.89 -15.44
CA LEU A 222 51.95 1.48 -16.56
C LEU A 222 51.97 2.53 -17.69
N ALA A 223 50.81 3.11 -18.00
CA ALA A 223 50.73 4.17 -19.01
C ALA A 223 51.49 5.43 -18.57
N THR A 224 51.44 5.80 -17.28
CA THR A 224 52.21 6.94 -16.75
C THR A 224 53.71 6.68 -16.77
N GLU A 225 54.15 5.47 -16.44
CA GLU A 225 55.56 5.07 -16.50
C GLU A 225 56.08 5.15 -17.93
N ASN A 226 55.33 4.60 -18.90
CA ASN A 226 55.68 4.70 -20.32
C ASN A 226 55.76 6.16 -20.80
N LEU A 227 54.87 7.03 -20.33
CA LEU A 227 54.88 8.44 -20.69
C LEU A 227 56.11 9.16 -20.12
N ASP A 228 56.48 8.88 -18.87
CA ASP A 228 57.67 9.43 -18.24
C ASP A 228 58.96 8.94 -18.91
N ASP A 229 59.02 7.66 -19.30
CA ASP A 229 60.13 7.10 -20.08
C ASP A 229 60.30 7.81 -21.42
N VAL A 230 59.21 7.99 -22.16
CA VAL A 230 59.20 8.73 -23.43
C VAL A 230 59.65 10.17 -23.21
N ARG A 231 59.12 10.85 -22.18
CA ARG A 231 59.52 12.21 -21.81
C ARG A 231 61.02 12.29 -21.49
N GLN A 232 61.57 11.31 -20.77
CA GLN A 232 63.00 11.27 -20.45
C GLN A 232 63.86 11.01 -21.69
N LYS A 233 63.41 10.15 -22.62
CA LYS A 233 64.07 9.94 -23.93
C LYS A 233 64.11 11.23 -24.72
N TYR A 234 63.00 11.97 -24.80
CA TYR A 234 62.97 13.29 -25.45
C TYR A 234 63.94 14.27 -24.79
N LYS A 235 63.95 14.39 -23.46
CA LYS A 235 64.91 15.25 -22.74
C LYS A 235 66.36 14.91 -23.08
N ARG A 236 66.72 13.61 -23.13
CA ARG A 236 68.05 13.14 -23.52
C ARG A 236 68.37 13.53 -24.97
N MET A 237 67.44 13.28 -25.89
CA MET A 237 67.59 13.61 -27.30
C MET A 237 67.78 15.12 -27.51
N THR A 238 66.97 15.97 -26.85
CA THR A 238 67.12 17.42 -26.90
C THR A 238 68.52 17.85 -26.44
N GLY A 239 69.03 17.27 -25.36
CA GLY A 239 70.39 17.55 -24.88
C GLY A 239 71.48 17.20 -25.91
N ILE A 240 71.34 16.06 -26.60
CA ILE A 240 72.27 15.64 -27.67
C ILE A 240 72.18 16.60 -28.86
N ILE A 241 70.97 16.93 -29.32
CA ILE A 241 70.75 17.85 -30.44
C ILE A 241 71.36 19.22 -30.13
N LEU A 242 71.16 19.77 -28.94
CA LEU A 242 71.72 21.06 -28.55
C LEU A 242 73.26 21.03 -28.54
N ARG A 243 73.88 19.94 -28.05
CA ARG A 243 75.34 19.78 -28.12
C ARG A 243 75.82 19.71 -29.58
N ASN A 244 75.14 18.93 -30.41
CA ASN A 244 75.47 18.83 -31.83
C ASN A 244 75.31 20.16 -32.56
N MET A 245 74.26 20.93 -32.25
CA MET A 245 74.06 22.28 -32.78
C MET A 245 75.20 23.21 -32.37
N ARG A 246 75.61 23.19 -31.10
CA ARG A 246 76.75 23.99 -30.62
C ARG A 246 78.07 23.60 -31.28
N ILE A 247 78.34 22.30 -31.45
CA ILE A 247 79.54 21.82 -32.15
C ILE A 247 79.51 22.29 -33.62
N ARG A 248 78.36 22.13 -34.31
CA ARG A 248 78.20 22.60 -35.70
C ARG A 248 78.44 24.10 -35.81
N GLU A 249 77.88 24.89 -34.91
CA GLU A 249 78.09 26.34 -34.86
C GLU A 249 79.59 26.69 -34.68
N GLN A 250 80.28 26.02 -33.77
CA GLN A 250 81.73 26.19 -33.58
C GLN A 250 82.52 25.81 -34.83
N THR A 251 82.19 24.69 -35.48
CA THR A 251 82.86 24.27 -36.72
C THR A 251 82.61 25.25 -37.87
N LEU A 252 81.38 25.78 -37.99
CA LEU A 252 81.04 26.79 -38.99
C LEU A 252 81.79 28.10 -38.76
N ASN A 253 81.93 28.52 -37.50
CA ASN A 253 82.73 29.71 -37.17
C ASN A 253 84.21 29.49 -37.50
N SER A 254 84.77 28.31 -37.23
CA SER A 254 86.14 27.97 -37.63
C SER A 254 86.33 28.03 -39.15
N VAL A 255 85.43 27.40 -39.91
CA VAL A 255 85.45 27.46 -41.39
C VAL A 255 85.27 28.89 -41.89
N ARG A 256 84.40 29.69 -41.26
CA ARG A 256 84.21 31.11 -41.61
C ARG A 256 85.48 31.92 -41.40
N CYS A 257 86.21 31.71 -40.29
CA CYS A 257 87.51 32.32 -40.08
C CYS A 257 88.50 31.88 -41.16
N GLN A 258 88.60 30.58 -41.48
CA GLN A 258 89.48 30.09 -42.55
C GLN A 258 89.16 30.69 -43.92
N VAL A 259 87.88 30.79 -44.28
CA VAL A 259 87.45 31.45 -45.53
C VAL A 259 87.80 32.92 -45.52
N GLN A 260 87.65 33.61 -44.39
CA GLN A 260 88.02 35.01 -44.25
C GLN A 260 89.54 35.23 -44.35
N ASP A 261 90.34 34.32 -43.78
CA ASP A 261 91.79 34.30 -43.92
C ASP A 261 92.18 34.05 -45.39
N LEU A 262 91.60 33.05 -46.05
CA LEU A 262 91.80 32.79 -47.48
C LEU A 262 91.38 33.97 -48.35
N TRP A 263 90.27 34.64 -48.00
CA TRP A 263 89.80 35.84 -48.68
C TRP A 263 90.77 37.00 -48.51
N SER A 264 91.37 37.18 -47.33
CA SER A 264 92.41 38.17 -47.09
C SER A 264 93.73 37.84 -47.83
N CYS A 265 94.09 36.56 -47.91
CA CYS A 265 95.19 36.07 -48.74
C CYS A 265 94.92 36.31 -50.22
N ALA A 266 93.70 36.01 -50.71
CA ALA A 266 93.31 36.25 -52.10
C ALA A 266 93.32 37.75 -52.42
N LEU A 267 92.78 38.61 -51.54
CA LEU A 267 92.84 40.06 -51.70
C LEU A 267 94.27 40.61 -51.73
N SER A 268 95.19 40.02 -50.97
CA SER A 268 96.62 40.41 -51.00
C SER A 268 97.39 39.82 -52.19
N LEU A 269 96.94 38.67 -52.72
CA LEU A 269 97.45 38.05 -53.96
C LEU A 269 96.91 38.70 -55.23
N VAL A 270 95.73 39.33 -55.17
CA VAL A 270 95.19 40.21 -56.22
C VAL A 270 96.05 41.47 -56.23
N ARG A 271 97.24 41.34 -56.79
CA ARG A 271 97.86 42.43 -57.52
C ARG A 271 96.92 42.76 -58.67
N VAL A 272 96.56 44.03 -58.74
CA VAL A 272 95.96 44.67 -59.90
C VAL A 272 96.97 44.56 -61.04
N GLU A 273 97.00 43.42 -61.71
CA GLU A 273 97.73 43.19 -62.95
C GLU A 273 96.70 42.73 -63.99
N SER A 274 96.26 43.73 -64.77
CA SER A 274 95.95 43.65 -66.20
C SER A 274 94.90 42.65 -66.68
N ASP A 275 93.78 43.23 -67.13
CA ASP A 275 93.11 42.89 -68.38
C ASP A 275 94.03 42.16 -69.37
N THR A 276 93.63 40.99 -69.85
CA THR A 276 93.47 40.69 -71.29
C THR A 276 93.15 39.20 -71.53
N VAL A 277 92.03 38.98 -72.21
CA VAL A 277 91.87 38.01 -73.31
C VAL A 277 91.84 36.52 -72.92
N PHE A 278 90.65 35.90 -73.00
CA PHE A 278 90.34 34.97 -74.09
C PHE A 278 88.83 34.93 -74.36
N SER A 279 88.47 35.32 -75.58
CA SER A 279 87.13 35.24 -76.14
C SER A 279 86.84 33.85 -76.68
N ARG A 280 85.65 33.34 -76.32
CA ARG A 280 84.58 32.83 -77.18
C ARG A 280 84.96 32.14 -78.50
N LYS A 281 84.48 30.90 -78.68
CA LYS A 281 83.96 30.47 -79.99
C LYS A 281 82.84 29.44 -79.82
N ASP A 282 81.69 29.82 -80.35
CA ASP A 282 80.43 29.10 -80.37
C ASP A 282 80.35 28.10 -81.55
N ILE A 283 79.28 27.30 -81.51
CA ILE A 283 78.45 26.79 -82.63
C ILE A 283 78.55 25.30 -82.97
N ALA A 284 77.45 24.64 -82.61
CA ALA A 284 76.64 23.65 -83.33
C ALA A 284 77.28 22.35 -83.85
N ASP A 285 76.72 21.24 -83.37
CA ASP A 285 76.32 20.11 -84.23
C ASP A 285 75.15 19.35 -83.55
N GLU A 286 73.93 19.76 -83.88
CA GLU A 286 72.72 18.95 -83.77
C GLU A 286 72.56 18.19 -85.08
N LEU A 287 72.71 16.86 -85.03
CA LEU A 287 72.01 15.83 -85.84
C LEU A 287 72.81 14.51 -85.85
N SER A 288 73.09 13.96 -84.65
CA SER A 288 73.39 12.53 -84.47
C SER A 288 73.25 12.06 -83.01
N SER A 289 72.36 12.68 -82.21
CA SER A 289 72.40 12.57 -80.74
C SER A 289 71.23 11.83 -80.09
N ALA A 290 70.23 11.31 -80.82
CA ALA A 290 69.10 10.64 -80.16
C ALA A 290 69.50 9.33 -79.48
N ASP A 291 70.27 8.46 -80.17
CA ASP A 291 70.74 7.20 -79.58
C ASP A 291 71.79 7.42 -78.49
N GLU A 292 72.72 8.37 -78.68
CA GLU A 292 73.72 8.69 -77.67
C GLU A 292 73.11 9.38 -76.42
N VAL A 293 72.05 10.17 -76.59
CA VAL A 293 71.31 10.77 -75.47
C VAL A 293 70.47 9.72 -74.77
N LEU A 294 69.84 8.78 -75.49
CA LEU A 294 69.11 7.67 -74.89
C LEU A 294 70.06 6.74 -74.13
N GLU A 295 71.24 6.45 -74.67
CA GLU A 295 72.24 5.60 -74.02
C GLU A 295 72.83 6.30 -72.78
N LYS A 296 73.12 7.60 -72.86
CA LYS A 296 73.49 8.42 -71.68
C LYS A 296 72.36 8.49 -70.66
N GLN A 297 71.11 8.57 -71.09
CA GLN A 297 69.95 8.53 -70.19
C GLN A 297 69.79 7.15 -69.54
N LEU A 298 69.98 6.06 -70.28
CA LEU A 298 69.90 4.69 -69.77
C LEU A 298 71.00 4.43 -68.74
N ILE A 299 72.24 4.84 -69.03
CA ILE A 299 73.36 4.80 -68.10
C ILE A 299 73.09 5.70 -66.88
N SER A 300 72.46 6.86 -67.05
CA SER A 300 72.08 7.72 -65.92
C SER A 300 71.00 7.07 -65.05
N LEU A 301 70.03 6.38 -65.65
CA LEU A 301 68.97 5.67 -64.96
C LEU A 301 69.52 4.45 -64.21
N GLU A 302 70.42 3.71 -64.84
CA GLU A 302 71.11 2.56 -64.23
C GLU A 302 71.96 3.02 -63.04
N ASN A 303 72.72 4.11 -63.19
CA ASN A 303 73.45 4.74 -62.09
C ASN A 303 72.54 5.27 -60.96
N ILE A 304 71.35 5.80 -61.28
CA ILE A 304 70.37 6.22 -60.27
C ILE A 304 69.81 4.99 -59.55
N CYS A 305 69.51 3.91 -60.27
CA CYS A 305 69.04 2.65 -59.70
C CYS A 305 70.10 2.01 -58.79
N ASP A 306 71.37 2.01 -59.18
CA ASP A 306 72.48 1.52 -58.35
C ASP A 306 72.71 2.41 -57.12
N ARG A 307 72.59 3.73 -57.26
CA ARG A 307 72.60 4.64 -56.10
C ARG A 307 71.43 4.37 -55.15
N ILE A 308 70.24 4.05 -55.66
CA ILE A 308 69.07 3.70 -54.82
C ILE A 308 69.31 2.35 -54.12
N LYS A 309 69.92 1.38 -54.80
CA LYS A 309 70.30 0.08 -54.24
C LYS A 309 71.34 0.21 -53.13
N GLU A 310 72.34 1.07 -53.30
CA GLU A 310 73.38 1.36 -52.30
C GLU A 310 72.84 2.19 -51.13
N THR A 311 72.02 3.21 -51.39
CA THR A 311 71.46 4.08 -50.32
C THR A 311 70.42 3.36 -49.45
N LEU A 312 69.69 2.39 -50.01
CA LEU A 312 68.70 1.60 -49.28
C LEU A 312 69.25 0.25 -48.79
N LEU A 313 70.49 -0.10 -49.10
CA LEU A 313 71.16 -1.35 -48.67
C LEU A 313 70.35 -2.62 -49.00
N VAL A 314 69.75 -2.70 -50.19
CA VAL A 314 68.87 -3.82 -50.60
C VAL A 314 69.60 -4.78 -51.55
N ARG A 315 69.49 -6.11 -51.33
CA ARG A 315 70.17 -7.14 -52.12
C ARG A 315 69.60 -7.30 -53.55
N SER A 316 68.29 -7.10 -53.75
CA SER A 316 67.58 -7.26 -55.02
C SER A 316 66.38 -6.31 -55.14
N TYR A 317 66.07 -5.83 -56.35
CA TYR A 317 64.89 -4.98 -56.62
C TYR A 317 63.56 -5.66 -56.26
N HIS A 318 63.50 -7.00 -56.29
CA HIS A 318 62.32 -7.76 -55.86
C HIS A 318 62.06 -7.63 -54.35
N ASP A 319 63.09 -7.41 -53.53
CA ASP A 319 62.95 -7.21 -52.08
C ASP A 319 62.38 -5.83 -51.75
N LEU A 320 62.71 -4.83 -52.57
CA LEU A 320 62.12 -3.50 -52.47
C LEU A 320 60.63 -3.56 -52.82
N LEU A 321 60.27 -4.22 -53.93
CA LEU A 321 58.88 -4.41 -54.32
C LEU A 321 58.07 -5.20 -53.27
N SER A 322 58.66 -6.23 -52.66
CA SER A 322 57.98 -7.00 -51.61
C SER A 322 57.82 -6.18 -50.32
N SER A 323 58.78 -5.33 -49.96
CA SER A 323 58.65 -4.39 -48.84
C SER A 323 57.56 -3.35 -49.05
N TYR A 324 57.42 -2.82 -50.28
CA TYR A 324 56.32 -1.91 -50.62
C TYR A 324 54.96 -2.60 -50.58
N LYS A 325 54.85 -3.84 -51.07
CA LYS A 325 53.61 -4.63 -50.95
C LYS A 325 53.25 -4.95 -49.50
N ALA A 326 54.25 -5.25 -48.67
CA ALA A 326 54.04 -5.46 -47.24
C ALA A 326 53.55 -4.18 -46.54
N GLN A 327 54.15 -3.03 -46.89
CA GLN A 327 53.72 -1.72 -46.40
C GLN A 327 52.31 -1.36 -46.87
N GLU A 328 51.95 -1.69 -48.12
CA GLU A 328 50.60 -1.49 -48.65
C GLU A 328 49.57 -2.34 -47.88
N CYS A 329 49.87 -3.60 -47.59
CA CYS A 329 49.03 -4.45 -46.75
C CYS A 329 48.87 -3.89 -45.33
N GLU A 330 49.96 -3.43 -44.70
CA GLU A 330 49.91 -2.83 -43.35
C GLU A 330 49.06 -1.54 -43.32
N ILE A 331 49.17 -0.70 -44.34
CA ILE A 331 48.35 0.51 -44.48
C ILE A 331 46.87 0.14 -44.69
N LEU A 332 46.57 -0.88 -45.48
CA LEU A 332 45.19 -1.34 -45.69
C LEU A 332 44.56 -1.89 -44.40
N GLU A 333 45.31 -2.67 -43.62
CA GLU A 333 44.85 -3.14 -42.31
C GLU A 333 44.60 -1.98 -41.33
N GLN A 334 45.49 -0.97 -41.31
CA GLN A 334 45.29 0.24 -40.51
C GLN A 334 44.02 1.01 -40.92
N ILE A 335 43.76 1.14 -42.23
CA ILE A 335 42.53 1.76 -42.74
C ILE A 335 41.28 0.98 -42.32
N GLU A 336 41.34 -0.35 -42.30
CA GLU A 336 40.21 -1.19 -41.88
C GLU A 336 39.94 -1.07 -40.37
N ILE A 337 40.99 -0.99 -39.55
CA ILE A 337 40.88 -0.70 -38.11
C ILE A 337 40.26 0.68 -37.87
N GLU A 338 40.70 1.72 -38.59
CA GLU A 338 40.14 3.07 -38.47
C GLU A 338 38.68 3.12 -38.92
N LYS A 339 38.31 2.42 -40.01
CA LYS A 339 36.90 2.26 -40.41
C LYS A 339 36.05 1.60 -39.33
N LYS A 340 36.60 0.62 -38.62
CA LYS A 340 35.91 -0.03 -37.49
C LYS A 340 35.71 0.94 -36.33
N ARG A 341 36.74 1.70 -35.95
CA ARG A 341 36.66 2.75 -34.92
C ARG A 341 35.62 3.82 -35.27
N GLU A 342 35.53 4.21 -36.54
CA GLU A 342 34.53 5.17 -37.00
C GLU A 342 33.10 4.66 -36.84
N LYS A 343 32.85 3.37 -37.11
CA LYS A 343 31.55 2.71 -36.88
C LYS A 343 31.22 2.69 -35.39
N ASP A 344 32.15 2.26 -34.55
CA ASP A 344 31.96 2.21 -33.08
C ASP A 344 31.65 3.60 -32.51
N LEU A 345 32.32 4.65 -33.01
CA LEU A 345 32.04 6.05 -32.63
C LEU A 345 30.66 6.53 -33.08
N LYS A 346 30.18 6.12 -34.27
CA LYS A 346 28.82 6.42 -34.74
C LYS A 346 27.76 5.74 -33.87
N GLU A 347 27.98 4.48 -33.49
CA GLU A 347 27.11 3.77 -32.56
C GLU A 347 27.08 4.42 -31.18
N LEU A 348 28.25 4.79 -30.64
CA LEU A 348 28.33 5.50 -29.36
C LEU A 348 27.61 6.85 -29.40
N LYS A 349 27.71 7.59 -30.51
CA LYS A 349 26.94 8.84 -30.71
C LYS A 349 25.44 8.58 -30.72
N LYS A 350 24.98 7.49 -31.33
CA LYS A 350 23.56 7.09 -31.34
C LYS A 350 23.07 6.76 -29.93
N ILE A 351 23.80 5.91 -29.20
CA ILE A 351 23.48 5.54 -27.81
C ILE A 351 23.45 6.79 -26.91
N ARG A 352 24.43 7.69 -27.06
CA ARG A 352 24.47 8.95 -26.31
C ARG A 352 23.30 9.88 -26.67
N GLY A 353 22.90 9.93 -27.94
CA GLY A 353 21.71 10.66 -28.39
C GLY A 353 20.44 10.12 -27.76
N GLU A 354 20.23 8.81 -27.76
CA GLU A 354 19.11 8.13 -27.11
C GLU A 354 19.09 8.42 -25.59
N LEU A 355 20.24 8.34 -24.92
CA LEU A 355 20.36 8.68 -23.51
C LEU A 355 19.96 10.14 -23.24
N PHE A 356 20.41 11.10 -24.05
CA PHE A 356 20.01 12.50 -23.90
C PHE A 356 18.51 12.70 -24.10
N THR A 357 17.89 11.98 -25.05
CA THR A 357 16.43 12.04 -25.21
C THR A 357 15.68 11.49 -24.00
N ASN A 358 16.17 10.40 -23.40
CA ASN A 358 15.60 9.81 -22.19
C ASN A 358 15.76 10.74 -20.98
N ILE A 359 16.94 11.34 -20.80
CA ILE A 359 17.20 12.32 -19.73
C ILE A 359 16.26 13.52 -19.88
N ARG A 360 16.10 14.05 -21.09
CA ARG A 360 15.19 15.16 -21.37
C ARG A 360 13.74 14.80 -21.04
N ALA A 361 13.27 13.62 -21.48
CA ALA A 361 11.92 13.15 -21.18
C ALA A 361 11.68 12.97 -19.67
N ALA A 362 12.66 12.40 -18.95
CA ALA A 362 12.58 12.25 -17.50
C ALA A 362 12.53 13.60 -16.78
N LEU A 363 13.35 14.57 -17.18
CA LEU A 363 13.32 15.91 -16.62
C LEU A 363 12.00 16.62 -16.93
N GLN A 364 11.43 16.45 -18.13
CA GLN A 364 10.12 16.99 -18.46
C GLN A 364 9.03 16.36 -17.58
N ASN A 365 9.06 15.05 -17.36
CA ASN A 365 8.15 14.37 -16.43
C ASN A 365 8.28 14.89 -15.00
N ILE A 366 9.51 15.15 -14.52
CA ILE A 366 9.74 15.74 -13.19
C ILE A 366 9.18 17.17 -13.14
N ASN A 367 9.41 17.99 -14.16
CA ASN A 367 8.87 19.35 -14.21
C ASN A 367 7.34 19.35 -14.21
N MET A 368 6.71 18.41 -14.94
CA MET A 368 5.26 18.19 -14.92
C MET A 368 4.74 17.81 -13.54
N MET A 369 5.44 16.93 -12.81
CA MET A 369 5.09 16.60 -11.43
C MET A 369 5.24 17.79 -10.46
N LEU A 370 6.11 18.75 -10.79
CA LEU A 370 6.38 19.95 -10.00
C LEU A 370 5.51 21.17 -10.42
N LEU A 371 4.53 21.01 -11.30
CA LEU A 371 3.62 22.09 -11.70
C LEU A 371 2.88 22.74 -10.52
N CYS A 372 2.56 21.96 -9.50
CA CYS A 372 1.86 22.46 -8.31
C CYS A 372 2.73 23.33 -7.38
N VAL A 373 4.03 23.48 -7.67
CA VAL A 373 4.95 24.28 -6.85
C VAL A 373 4.89 25.74 -7.31
N ARG A 374 4.20 26.58 -6.51
CA ARG A 374 4.13 28.04 -6.75
C ARG A 374 5.53 28.64 -6.92
N GLN A 375 5.77 29.33 -8.03
CA GLN A 375 6.83 30.31 -8.09
C GLN A 375 6.36 31.51 -7.25
N SER A 376 7.02 31.80 -6.14
CA SER A 376 6.84 33.09 -5.51
C SER A 376 7.56 34.10 -6.39
N ASP A 377 6.81 34.86 -7.19
CA ASP A 377 7.34 36.06 -7.82
C ASP A 377 7.89 36.96 -6.72
N THR A 378 9.21 36.93 -6.58
CA THR A 378 9.93 37.92 -5.79
C THR A 378 9.93 39.18 -6.64
N LYS A 379 8.81 39.91 -6.57
CA LYS A 379 8.78 41.32 -6.97
C LYS A 379 9.72 42.05 -6.01
N ASP A 380 10.92 42.33 -6.50
CA ASP A 380 11.83 43.30 -5.93
C ASP A 380 11.10 44.63 -5.73
N THR A 381 10.59 44.85 -4.52
CA THR A 381 10.11 46.15 -4.10
C THR A 381 11.31 46.94 -3.59
N THR A 382 11.90 47.67 -4.53
CA THR A 382 12.77 48.80 -4.24
C THR A 382 12.02 49.78 -3.33
N LYS A 383 12.66 50.09 -2.20
CA LYS A 383 12.21 51.05 -1.19
C LYS A 383 11.88 52.41 -1.80
N LYS A 384 10.66 52.91 -1.58
CA LYS A 384 10.39 54.35 -1.42
C LYS A 384 9.43 54.58 -0.25
N LYS A 385 9.84 55.50 0.62
CA LYS A 385 9.07 56.13 1.70
C LYS A 385 7.83 56.84 1.12
N ASP A 386 6.67 56.74 1.76
CA ASP A 386 6.16 57.83 2.61
C ASP A 386 4.83 57.51 3.33
N VAL A 387 4.78 58.01 4.57
CA VAL A 387 3.66 58.56 5.38
C VAL A 387 2.24 57.99 5.29
N GLY A 388 1.88 57.33 6.39
CA GLY A 388 0.58 57.18 7.07
C GLY A 388 -0.73 57.73 6.49
N LYS A 389 -1.76 56.87 6.51
CA LYS A 389 -3.02 57.13 7.22
C LYS A 389 -3.84 55.85 7.43
N ASP A 390 -4.28 55.71 8.66
CA ASP A 390 -5.24 54.75 9.20
C ASP A 390 -6.61 54.90 8.51
N VAL A 391 -7.26 53.80 8.10
CA VAL A 391 -8.72 53.58 8.12
C VAL A 391 -9.00 52.11 7.77
N MET A 392 -9.55 51.41 8.76
CA MET A 392 -10.33 50.17 8.65
C MET A 392 -11.41 50.26 7.57
N LEU A 393 -11.39 49.38 6.56
CA LEU A 393 -12.58 49.00 5.82
C LEU A 393 -12.50 47.51 5.43
N LYS A 394 -13.46 46.76 5.97
CA LYS A 394 -13.78 45.37 5.64
C LYS A 394 -13.93 45.19 4.12
N LYS A 395 -13.36 44.13 3.57
CA LYS A 395 -13.91 43.44 2.39
C LYS A 395 -13.72 41.94 2.54
N GLU A 396 -14.86 41.27 2.64
CA GLU A 396 -15.03 39.83 2.57
C GLU A 396 -14.71 39.31 1.16
N SER A 397 -14.19 38.08 1.13
CA SER A 397 -14.29 37.06 0.07
C SER A 397 -14.21 37.51 -1.39
N ASN A 398 -13.05 37.29 -2.01
CA ASN A 398 -12.94 36.97 -3.42
C ASN A 398 -12.02 35.74 -3.55
N TYR A 399 -12.57 34.54 -3.27
CA TYR A 399 -11.85 33.27 -3.41
C TYR A 399 -11.97 32.66 -4.82
N ASP A 400 -12.81 33.22 -5.70
CA ASP A 400 -13.14 32.56 -6.97
C ASP A 400 -12.46 33.17 -8.20
N GLN A 401 -11.81 34.34 -8.06
CA GLN A 401 -11.17 35.05 -9.19
C GLN A 401 -9.67 34.75 -9.34
N GLU A 402 -8.95 34.48 -8.25
CA GLU A 402 -7.54 34.06 -8.31
C GLU A 402 -7.41 32.66 -8.93
N ASP A 403 -8.34 31.75 -8.65
CA ASP A 403 -8.30 30.37 -9.13
C ASP A 403 -8.43 30.26 -10.66
N THR A 404 -9.09 31.21 -11.32
CA THR A 404 -9.24 31.23 -12.79
C THR A 404 -8.02 31.81 -13.51
N GLU A 405 -7.35 32.81 -12.93
CA GLU A 405 -6.04 33.29 -13.42
C GLU A 405 -4.92 32.26 -13.15
N LEU A 406 -5.00 31.53 -12.02
CA LEU A 406 -4.07 30.44 -11.67
C LEU A 406 -4.14 29.25 -12.64
N GLU A 407 -5.32 28.91 -13.17
CA GLU A 407 -5.45 27.89 -14.22
C GLU A 407 -4.86 28.37 -15.56
N LEU A 408 -5.03 29.64 -15.91
CA LEU A 408 -4.49 30.21 -17.16
C LEU A 408 -2.96 30.34 -17.14
N GLU A 409 -2.36 30.69 -16.00
CA GLU A 409 -0.91 30.84 -15.88
C GLU A 409 -0.18 29.48 -15.78
N SER A 410 -0.80 28.47 -15.14
CA SER A 410 -0.30 27.10 -15.14
C SER A 410 -0.45 26.40 -16.51
N LEU A 411 -1.43 26.82 -17.32
CA LEU A 411 -1.55 26.39 -18.73
C LEU A 411 -0.53 27.07 -19.65
N ALA A 412 -0.10 28.29 -19.36
CA ALA A 412 0.96 28.96 -20.12
C ALA A 412 2.34 28.31 -19.90
N GLU A 413 2.65 27.83 -18.68
CA GLU A 413 3.87 27.04 -18.41
C GLU A 413 3.87 25.65 -19.10
N LEU A 414 2.71 25.13 -19.50
CA LEU A 414 2.57 23.85 -20.21
C LEU A 414 2.93 23.94 -21.69
N GLU A 415 2.90 25.15 -22.28
CA GLU A 415 3.10 25.36 -23.72
C GLU A 415 4.58 25.64 -24.07
N GLU A 416 5.38 26.14 -23.13
CA GLU A 416 6.83 26.27 -23.30
C GLU A 416 7.56 24.94 -23.10
N VAL A 417 7.63 24.13 -24.16
CA VAL A 417 8.54 22.99 -24.22
C VAL A 417 9.98 23.52 -24.32
N ASP A 418 10.63 23.73 -23.18
CA ASP A 418 12.04 24.10 -23.13
C ASP A 418 12.88 23.09 -23.92
N THR A 419 13.55 23.55 -24.98
CA THR A 419 14.39 22.73 -25.85
C THR A 419 15.76 22.44 -25.24
N ASP A 420 16.20 23.25 -24.26
CA ASP A 420 17.48 23.12 -23.58
C ASP A 420 17.35 22.39 -22.22
N VAL A 421 18.10 21.30 -22.08
CA VAL A 421 18.15 20.46 -20.87
C VAL A 421 18.67 21.24 -19.66
N LEU A 422 19.57 22.21 -19.84
CA LEU A 422 20.13 23.01 -18.75
C LEU A 422 19.11 23.98 -18.16
N VAL A 423 18.28 24.59 -19.01
CA VAL A 423 17.21 25.49 -18.59
C VAL A 423 16.16 24.70 -17.80
N LEU A 424 15.78 23.52 -18.31
CA LEU A 424 14.85 22.62 -17.65
C LEU A 424 15.38 22.18 -16.27
N LEU A 425 16.66 21.84 -16.19
CA LEU A 425 17.29 21.44 -14.93
C LEU A 425 17.32 22.62 -13.93
N ALA A 426 17.64 23.84 -14.37
CA ALA A 426 17.59 25.03 -13.52
C ALA A 426 16.18 25.33 -12.99
N LYS A 427 15.14 25.21 -13.83
CA LYS A 427 13.73 25.35 -13.42
C LYS A 427 13.36 24.31 -12.36
N ILE A 428 13.70 23.03 -12.59
CA ILE A 428 13.46 21.95 -11.64
C ILE A 428 14.21 22.19 -10.33
N THR A 429 15.49 22.56 -10.36
CA THR A 429 16.28 22.82 -9.15
C THR A 429 15.69 23.95 -8.32
N ARG A 430 15.15 25.02 -8.95
CA ARG A 430 14.44 26.09 -8.24
C ARG A 430 13.16 25.58 -7.59
N LYS A 431 12.30 24.86 -8.32
CA LYS A 431 11.06 24.27 -7.79
C LYS A 431 11.34 23.28 -6.65
N ILE A 432 12.37 22.44 -6.78
CA ILE A 432 12.82 21.53 -5.71
C ILE A 432 13.35 22.29 -4.50
N SER A 433 14.09 23.39 -4.71
CA SER A 433 14.59 24.21 -3.59
C SER A 433 13.46 24.90 -2.82
N ILE A 434 12.40 25.33 -3.52
CA ILE A 434 11.18 25.85 -2.88
C ILE A 434 10.51 24.75 -2.06
N LEU A 435 10.33 23.55 -2.62
CA LEU A 435 9.80 22.39 -1.89
C LEU A 435 10.66 22.02 -0.67
N TYR A 436 11.98 22.04 -0.81
CA TYR A 436 12.91 21.74 0.26
C TYR A 436 12.79 22.76 1.41
N ASN A 437 12.66 24.04 1.07
CA ASN A 437 12.42 25.09 2.06
C ASN A 437 11.03 24.99 2.70
N MET A 438 10.01 24.54 1.96
CA MET A 438 8.68 24.20 2.50
C MET A 438 8.67 22.88 3.29
N SER A 439 9.68 22.03 3.14
CA SER A 439 9.81 20.75 3.83
C SER A 439 10.55 20.90 5.17
N ASN A 440 11.40 21.93 5.32
CA ASN A 440 12.17 22.20 6.53
C ASN A 440 11.36 22.94 7.62
N PHE A 441 10.18 22.43 7.96
CA PHE A 441 9.49 22.85 9.19
C PHE A 441 9.89 21.90 10.33
N ASP A 442 10.34 22.46 11.45
CA ASP A 442 10.54 21.69 12.69
C ASP A 442 9.20 21.15 13.19
N LEU A 443 8.87 19.93 12.75
CA LEU A 443 7.69 19.22 13.19
C LEU A 443 7.96 18.68 14.60
N LYS A 444 7.18 19.14 15.59
CA LYS A 444 7.10 18.47 16.90
C LYS A 444 6.87 16.96 16.66
N LYS A 445 7.65 16.09 17.30
CA LYS A 445 7.68 14.62 17.09
C LYS A 445 6.31 13.95 16.91
N GLU A 446 5.28 14.43 17.60
CA GLU A 446 3.90 13.92 17.45
C GLU A 446 3.25 14.20 16.09
N LYS A 447 3.49 15.37 15.50
CA LYS A 447 2.98 15.71 14.17
C LYS A 447 3.71 14.94 13.08
N GLU A 448 5.01 14.71 13.28
CA GLU A 448 5.82 13.89 12.38
C GLU A 448 5.34 12.43 12.36
N TYR A 449 5.06 11.84 13.54
CA TYR A 449 4.51 10.48 13.63
C TYR A 449 3.16 10.37 12.93
N LYS A 450 2.27 11.36 13.12
CA LYS A 450 0.97 11.40 12.43
C LYS A 450 1.12 11.56 10.92
N ALA A 451 2.01 12.42 10.46
CA ALA A 451 2.26 12.60 9.03
C ALA A 451 2.86 11.34 8.38
N ARG A 452 3.82 10.68 9.05
CA ARG A 452 4.38 9.39 8.61
C ARG A 452 3.30 8.32 8.55
N TYR A 453 2.44 8.23 9.58
CA TYR A 453 1.32 7.30 9.58
C TYR A 453 0.37 7.56 8.41
N PHE A 454 -0.04 8.81 8.17
CA PHE A 454 -0.90 9.16 7.04
C PHE A 454 -0.25 8.87 5.68
N TYR A 455 1.04 9.18 5.51
CA TYR A 455 1.75 8.88 4.28
C TYR A 455 1.86 7.37 4.05
N GLN A 456 2.14 6.60 5.11
CA GLN A 456 2.24 5.15 5.03
C GLN A 456 0.88 4.51 4.73
N THR A 457 -0.21 5.02 5.32
CA THR A 457 -1.58 4.63 4.97
C THR A 457 -1.90 4.99 3.51
N TYR A 458 -1.57 6.19 3.05
CA TYR A 458 -1.78 6.61 1.66
C TYR A 458 -1.00 5.73 0.67
N VAL A 459 0.27 5.41 0.94
CA VAL A 459 1.08 4.51 0.11
C VAL A 459 0.52 3.10 0.11
N SER A 460 0.06 2.59 1.27
CA SER A 460 -0.60 1.29 1.36
C SER A 460 -1.92 1.26 0.58
N ASP A 461 -2.73 2.32 0.65
CA ASP A 461 -3.98 2.44 -0.10
C ASP A 461 -3.74 2.61 -1.60
N TYR A 462 -2.72 3.38 -1.99
CA TYR A 462 -2.32 3.55 -3.39
C TYR A 462 -1.79 2.23 -3.98
N ASN A 463 -0.89 1.55 -3.26
CA ASN A 463 -0.34 0.27 -3.72
C ASN A 463 -1.39 -0.84 -3.73
N SER A 464 -2.28 -0.90 -2.74
CA SER A 464 -3.38 -1.87 -2.73
C SER A 464 -4.39 -1.59 -3.85
N ASN A 465 -4.72 -0.33 -4.14
CA ASN A 465 -5.55 0.04 -5.28
C ASN A 465 -4.85 -0.18 -6.63
N TRP A 466 -3.52 -0.05 -6.71
CA TRP A 466 -2.76 -0.37 -7.92
C TRP A 466 -2.71 -1.88 -8.17
N ILE A 467 -2.54 -2.67 -7.11
CA ILE A 467 -2.59 -4.14 -7.16
C ILE A 467 -4.01 -4.61 -7.51
N LEU A 468 -5.06 -4.05 -6.91
CA LEU A 468 -6.45 -4.43 -7.18
C LEU A 468 -6.93 -3.91 -8.56
N GLY A 469 -6.55 -2.69 -8.95
CA GLY A 469 -6.90 -2.11 -10.25
C GLY A 469 -6.19 -2.78 -11.42
N SER A 470 -4.99 -3.35 -11.21
CA SER A 470 -4.30 -4.18 -12.22
C SER A 470 -4.91 -5.58 -12.38
N ILE A 471 -5.74 -6.02 -11.42
CA ILE A 471 -6.43 -7.32 -11.44
C ILE A 471 -7.80 -7.23 -12.13
N GLU A 472 -8.42 -6.05 -12.21
CA GLU A 472 -9.66 -5.85 -12.98
C GLU A 472 -9.47 -5.94 -14.51
N GLY A 473 -8.23 -5.88 -15.01
CA GLY A 473 -7.91 -5.92 -16.45
C GLY A 473 -7.38 -7.26 -16.99
N LYS A 474 -7.11 -8.25 -16.14
CA LYS A 474 -6.69 -9.59 -16.57
C LYS A 474 -7.49 -10.63 -15.83
N GLU A 475 -8.42 -11.26 -16.55
CA GLU A 475 -9.00 -12.56 -16.22
C GLU A 475 -7.88 -13.55 -15.86
N LEU A 476 -7.54 -13.61 -14.59
CA LEU A 476 -6.91 -14.76 -13.99
C LEU A 476 -7.99 -15.84 -13.96
N ARG A 477 -8.05 -16.66 -15.02
CA ARG A 477 -8.57 -18.02 -14.96
C ARG A 477 -7.75 -18.80 -13.92
N ILE A 478 -7.99 -18.54 -12.65
CA ILE A 478 -7.62 -19.43 -11.57
C ILE A 478 -8.67 -20.53 -11.64
N GLY A 479 -8.26 -21.70 -12.14
CA GLY A 479 -9.03 -22.91 -12.05
C GLY A 479 -9.32 -23.20 -10.58
N LEU A 480 -10.50 -22.80 -10.13
CA LEU A 480 -11.16 -23.43 -9.00
C LEU A 480 -11.40 -24.89 -9.43
N TYR A 481 -10.55 -25.80 -8.97
CA TYR A 481 -11.01 -27.15 -8.74
C TYR A 481 -12.03 -27.08 -7.61
N VAL A 482 -13.29 -26.82 -7.97
CA VAL A 482 -14.43 -27.19 -7.15
C VAL A 482 -14.45 -28.72 -7.22
N GLU A 483 -13.98 -29.39 -6.17
CA GLU A 483 -14.47 -30.73 -5.89
C GLU A 483 -15.99 -30.59 -5.79
N HIS A 484 -16.69 -31.02 -6.85
CA HIS A 484 -18.13 -31.18 -6.79
C HIS A 484 -18.38 -32.30 -5.77
N GLU A 485 -18.61 -31.93 -4.51
CA GLU A 485 -19.50 -32.71 -3.66
C GLU A 485 -20.77 -32.90 -4.49
N MET A 486 -21.04 -34.14 -4.87
CA MET A 486 -22.28 -34.50 -5.56
C MET A 486 -23.42 -34.09 -4.64
N ILE A 487 -24.02 -32.94 -4.92
CA ILE A 487 -25.31 -32.56 -4.35
C ILE A 487 -26.26 -33.67 -4.74
N ASP A 488 -26.68 -34.44 -3.74
CA ASP A 488 -27.66 -35.50 -3.88
C ASP A 488 -28.88 -34.94 -4.63
N ALA A 489 -29.08 -35.40 -5.86
CA ALA A 489 -30.13 -34.94 -6.77
C ALA A 489 -31.55 -35.23 -6.23
N THR A 490 -31.66 -35.93 -5.10
CA THR A 490 -32.92 -36.18 -4.40
C THR A 490 -33.33 -35.05 -3.44
N VAL A 491 -32.44 -34.11 -3.12
CA VAL A 491 -32.75 -32.98 -2.24
C VAL A 491 -33.29 -31.80 -3.06
N PRO A 492 -34.58 -31.44 -2.92
CA PRO A 492 -35.18 -30.37 -3.72
C PRO A 492 -34.52 -29.02 -3.41
N THR A 493 -34.13 -28.31 -4.46
CA THR A 493 -33.51 -27.00 -4.38
C THR A 493 -34.49 -25.98 -3.81
N ARG A 494 -33.99 -24.88 -3.22
CA ARG A 494 -34.81 -23.79 -2.70
C ARG A 494 -35.84 -23.27 -3.72
N ASP A 495 -35.49 -23.31 -5.00
CA ASP A 495 -36.37 -22.88 -6.09
C ASP A 495 -37.44 -23.94 -6.42
N ASP A 496 -37.13 -25.24 -6.29
CA ASP A 496 -38.12 -26.33 -6.41
C ASP A 496 -39.15 -26.27 -5.27
N VAL A 497 -38.68 -25.99 -4.04
CA VAL A 497 -39.55 -25.79 -2.89
C VAL A 497 -40.46 -24.57 -3.09
N LYS A 498 -39.94 -23.47 -3.61
CA LYS A 498 -40.74 -22.28 -3.94
C LYS A 498 -41.75 -22.54 -5.06
N PHE A 499 -41.35 -23.29 -6.08
CA PHE A 499 -42.22 -23.65 -7.20
C PHE A 499 -43.38 -24.54 -6.74
N ARG A 500 -43.08 -25.60 -5.96
CA ARG A 500 -44.11 -26.45 -5.34
C ARG A 500 -45.01 -25.66 -4.37
N SER A 501 -44.45 -24.75 -3.59
CA SER A 501 -45.25 -23.90 -2.69
C SER A 501 -46.22 -23.01 -3.47
N ARG A 502 -45.81 -22.47 -4.64
CA ARG A 502 -46.71 -21.70 -5.50
C ARG A 502 -47.79 -22.57 -6.13
N GLN A 503 -47.44 -23.75 -6.63
CA GLN A 503 -48.43 -24.68 -7.20
C GLN A 503 -49.49 -25.13 -6.19
N ILE A 504 -49.11 -25.36 -4.92
CA ILE A 504 -50.07 -25.72 -3.87
C ILE A 504 -51.03 -24.55 -3.57
N ILE A 505 -50.53 -23.31 -3.58
CA ILE A 505 -51.36 -22.11 -3.36
C ILE A 505 -52.29 -21.89 -4.56
N GLU A 506 -51.80 -22.05 -5.78
CA GLU A 506 -52.59 -21.90 -7.02
C GLU A 506 -53.63 -23.01 -7.19
N ALA A 507 -53.40 -24.21 -6.64
CA ALA A 507 -54.37 -25.30 -6.66
C ALA A 507 -55.43 -25.22 -5.53
N HIS A 508 -55.31 -24.25 -4.61
CA HIS A 508 -56.28 -24.00 -3.52
C HIS A 508 -57.06 -22.69 -3.70
N ILE A 509 -56.91 -22.03 -4.86
CA ILE A 509 -57.76 -20.95 -5.37
C ILE A 509 -58.63 -21.57 -6.47
#